data_AF-A0A6P1Y049-F1
#
_entry.id   AF-A0A6P1Y049-F1
#
_cell.length_a   1.000
_cell.length_b   1.000
_cell.length_c   1.000
_cell.angle_alpha   90.00
_cell.angle_beta   90.00
_cell.angle_gamma   90.00
#
_symmetry.space_group_name_H-M   'P 1'
#
loop_
_entity.id
_entity.type
_entity.pdbx_description
1 polymer ?
#
loop_
_entity_poly.entity_id
_entity_poly.type
_entity_poly.pdbx_seq_one_letter_code
_entity_poly.pdbx_strand_id
1 'polypeptide(L)'
;MINTIQEYLHLAANDNIQDNNKTRTEELSPAVIGEILHHYPEKKAWLVHNKHIPAEVLRLLCTDENADVRFTVAMKNQNDRYIFETLMNDPDFSIRLAIIRNKKLPIDLLKKMTHDTNKTIAQEAMRILRLRDTESS
;
A
#
# COMPACT_ATOMS: atom_id res chain seq x y z
N MET A 1 15.09 6.12 -14.93
CA MET A 1 15.51 5.52 -13.63
C MET A 1 16.16 6.64 -12.86
N ILE A 2 15.64 6.94 -11.68
CA ILE A 2 16.15 7.99 -10.79
C ILE A 2 17.23 7.37 -9.91
N ASN A 3 18.44 7.91 -9.99
CA ASN A 3 19.62 7.28 -9.39
C ASN A 3 20.18 8.03 -8.18
N THR A 4 19.78 9.30 -7.97
CA THR A 4 20.28 10.12 -6.87
C THR A 4 19.13 10.70 -6.04
N ILE A 5 19.38 10.90 -4.75
CA ILE A 5 18.37 11.47 -3.85
C ILE A 5 18.08 12.94 -4.19
N GLN A 6 19.07 13.69 -4.66
CA GLN A 6 18.91 15.09 -5.07
C GLN A 6 17.97 15.21 -6.26
N GLU A 7 18.11 14.33 -7.27
CA GLU A 7 17.18 14.27 -8.40
C GLU A 7 15.76 13.92 -7.93
N TYR A 8 15.62 12.91 -7.07
CA TYR A 8 14.32 12.52 -6.52
C TYR A 8 13.65 13.69 -5.77
N LEU A 9 14.39 14.37 -4.89
CA LEU A 9 13.87 15.49 -4.10
C LEU A 9 13.49 16.68 -4.98
N HIS A 10 14.27 16.98 -6.02
CA HIS A 10 13.94 18.02 -6.98
C HIS A 10 12.65 17.69 -7.73
N LEU A 11 12.53 16.46 -8.23
CA LEU A 11 11.33 15.98 -8.91
C LEU A 11 10.12 15.89 -7.98
N ALA A 12 10.30 15.75 -6.67
CA ALA A 12 9.21 15.71 -5.69
C ALA A 12 8.87 17.10 -5.11
N ALA A 13 9.71 18.11 -5.31
CA ALA A 13 9.46 19.47 -4.82
C ALA A 13 8.85 20.38 -5.88
N ASN A 14 8.80 19.93 -7.13
CA ASN A 14 8.38 20.76 -8.26
C ASN A 14 6.84 20.90 -8.29
N ASP A 15 6.33 22.10 -8.53
CA ASP A 15 4.88 22.30 -8.74
C ASP A 15 4.43 21.76 -10.12
N ASN A 16 5.38 21.40 -10.99
CA ASN A 16 5.09 20.76 -12.26
C ASN A 16 4.63 19.30 -12.06
N ILE A 17 3.35 19.06 -12.33
CA ILE A 17 2.70 17.74 -12.27
C ILE A 17 3.46 16.69 -13.10
N GLN A 18 4.02 17.06 -14.25
CA GLN A 18 4.71 16.11 -15.13
C GLN A 18 6.02 15.61 -14.52
N ASP A 19 6.77 16.47 -13.83
CA ASP A 19 8.01 16.10 -13.16
C ASP A 19 7.72 15.31 -11.87
N ASN A 20 6.72 15.71 -11.10
CA ASN A 20 6.23 14.94 -9.95
C ASN A 20 5.81 13.53 -10.34
N ASN A 21 5.20 13.35 -11.50
CA ASN A 21 4.78 12.03 -11.98
C ASN A 21 5.97 11.08 -12.20
N LYS A 22 7.16 11.57 -12.55
CA LYS A 22 8.35 10.72 -12.75
C LYS A 22 8.69 9.93 -11.50
N THR A 23 8.59 10.54 -10.32
CA THR A 23 8.83 9.86 -9.03
C THR A 23 7.88 8.68 -8.77
N ARG A 24 6.74 8.61 -9.47
CA ARG A 24 5.75 7.54 -9.35
C ARG A 24 5.90 6.49 -10.46
N THR A 25 6.41 6.90 -11.63
CA THR A 25 6.41 6.08 -12.84
C THR A 25 7.78 5.54 -13.24
N GLU A 26 8.87 6.12 -12.75
CA GLU A 26 10.22 5.65 -13.02
C GLU A 26 10.73 4.73 -11.90
N GLU A 27 11.61 3.80 -12.26
CA GLU A 27 12.33 2.98 -11.29
C GLU A 27 13.28 3.84 -10.46
N LEU A 28 13.37 3.55 -9.17
CA LEU A 28 14.29 4.18 -8.23
C LEU A 28 15.44 3.20 -7.93
N SER A 29 16.67 3.68 -7.87
CA SER A 29 17.78 2.84 -7.44
C SER A 29 17.62 2.42 -5.96
N PRO A 30 18.15 1.25 -5.56
CA PRO A 30 18.12 0.82 -4.15
C PRO A 30 18.73 1.86 -3.19
N ALA A 31 19.76 2.59 -3.64
CA ALA A 31 20.37 3.66 -2.87
C ALA A 31 19.37 4.80 -2.59
N VAL A 32 18.62 5.26 -3.59
CA VAL A 32 17.59 6.30 -3.41
C VAL A 32 16.49 5.83 -2.45
N ILE A 33 16.05 4.58 -2.58
CA ILE A 33 15.06 4.00 -1.68
C ILE A 33 15.59 3.98 -0.24
N GLY A 34 16.82 3.51 -0.04
CA GLY A 34 17.47 3.48 1.28
C GLY A 34 17.58 4.87 1.91
N GLU A 35 18.03 5.87 1.14
CA GLU A 35 18.08 7.26 1.58
C GLU A 35 16.70 7.76 2.06
N ILE A 36 15.64 7.49 1.29
CA ILE A 36 14.28 7.88 1.68
C ILE A 36 13.85 7.20 2.98
N LEU A 37 14.08 5.89 3.10
CA LEU A 37 13.64 5.12 4.26
C LEU A 37 14.34 5.55 5.56
N HIS A 38 15.62 5.94 5.48
CA HIS A 38 16.44 6.24 6.66
C HIS A 38 16.59 7.73 6.97
N HIS A 39 16.62 8.59 5.95
CA HIS A 39 16.96 10.02 6.11
C HIS A 39 15.83 10.98 5.70
N TYR A 40 14.83 10.51 4.94
CA TYR A 40 13.69 11.34 4.50
C TYR A 40 12.34 10.65 4.78
N PRO A 41 12.01 10.35 6.05
CA PRO A 41 10.79 9.62 6.41
C PRO A 41 9.51 10.31 5.89
N GLU A 42 9.50 11.63 5.77
CA GLU A 42 8.39 12.40 5.19
C GLU A 42 8.13 12.07 3.71
N LYS A 43 9.13 11.53 3.00
CA LYS A 43 8.99 11.10 1.61
C LYS A 43 8.49 9.67 1.46
N LYS A 44 8.33 8.90 2.54
CA LYS A 44 7.76 7.53 2.47
C LYS A 44 6.34 7.52 1.88
N ALA A 45 5.51 8.49 2.25
CA ALA A 45 4.15 8.66 1.71
C ALA A 45 4.18 8.85 0.19
N TRP A 46 5.21 9.50 -0.33
CA TRP A 46 5.41 9.64 -1.76
C TRP A 46 5.99 8.37 -2.40
N LEU A 47 7.05 7.83 -1.80
CA LEU A 47 7.74 6.61 -2.25
C LEU A 47 6.74 5.46 -2.45
N VAL A 48 5.83 5.24 -1.50
CA VAL A 48 4.85 4.16 -1.59
C VAL A 48 3.93 4.29 -2.80
N HIS A 49 3.72 5.47 -3.38
CA HIS A 49 2.95 5.63 -4.62
C HIS A 49 3.70 5.19 -5.89
N ASN A 50 5.01 4.95 -5.82
CA ASN A 50 5.78 4.47 -6.96
C ASN A 50 5.28 3.08 -7.42
N LYS A 51 5.10 2.91 -8.74
CA LYS A 51 4.56 1.67 -9.34
C LYS A 51 5.59 0.54 -9.45
N HIS A 52 6.88 0.87 -9.32
CA HIS A 52 8.03 -0.04 -9.34
C HIS A 52 8.61 -0.29 -7.94
N ILE A 53 7.91 0.11 -6.88
CA ILE A 53 8.37 -0.12 -5.52
C ILE A 53 8.62 -1.62 -5.27
N PRO A 54 9.80 -2.03 -4.77
CA PRO A 54 10.08 -3.44 -4.50
C PRO A 54 9.14 -4.02 -3.43
N ALA A 55 8.83 -5.31 -3.55
CA ALA A 55 7.94 -6.01 -2.61
C ALA A 55 8.47 -5.99 -1.17
N GLU A 56 9.79 -6.11 -0.98
CA GLU A 56 10.43 -6.03 0.34
C GLU A 56 10.24 -4.67 1.01
N VAL A 57 10.23 -3.59 0.23
CA VAL A 57 9.98 -2.23 0.74
C VAL A 57 8.51 -2.11 1.17
N LEU A 58 7.57 -2.69 0.43
CA LEU A 58 6.17 -2.72 0.89
C LEU A 58 5.96 -3.52 2.18
N ARG A 59 6.69 -4.62 2.38
CA ARG A 59 6.66 -5.37 3.64
C ARG A 59 7.16 -4.53 4.82
N LEU A 60 8.15 -3.66 4.60
CA LEU A 60 8.61 -2.72 5.62
C LEU A 60 7.55 -1.63 5.88
N LEU A 61 6.99 -1.06 4.81
CA LEU A 61 6.05 0.06 4.90
C LEU A 61 4.65 -0.35 5.39
N CYS A 62 4.29 -1.64 5.38
CA CYS A 62 2.99 -2.08 5.90
C CYS A 62 2.86 -1.97 7.43
N THR A 63 3.97 -1.71 8.14
CA THR A 63 3.97 -1.40 9.58
C THR A 63 4.45 0.01 9.87
N ASP A 64 4.47 0.90 8.86
CA ASP A 64 4.92 2.29 9.05
C ASP A 64 4.01 3.03 10.05
N GLU A 65 4.57 3.94 10.84
CA GLU A 65 3.79 4.70 11.82
C GLU A 65 2.72 5.58 11.17
N ASN A 66 2.95 6.04 9.95
CA ASN A 66 2.01 6.86 9.21
C ASN A 66 0.89 6.01 8.58
N ALA A 67 -0.35 6.27 8.98
CA ALA A 67 -1.53 5.58 8.46
C ALA A 67 -1.73 5.76 6.95
N ASP A 68 -1.36 6.91 6.37
CA ASP A 68 -1.48 7.14 4.93
C ASP A 68 -0.54 6.24 4.12
N VAL A 69 0.66 5.98 4.66
CA VAL A 69 1.62 5.03 4.08
C VAL A 69 1.00 3.64 4.09
N ARG A 70 0.55 3.17 5.25
CA ARG A 70 -0.06 1.84 5.41
C ARG A 70 -1.32 1.66 4.57
N PHE A 71 -2.18 2.69 4.50
CA PHE A 71 -3.36 2.73 3.63
C PHE A 71 -2.97 2.59 2.16
N THR A 72 -1.95 3.32 1.71
CA THR A 72 -1.46 3.20 0.33
C THR A 72 -0.89 1.81 0.06
N VAL A 73 -0.18 1.20 1.01
CA VAL A 73 0.25 -0.21 0.90
C VAL A 73 -0.97 -1.12 0.74
N ALA A 74 -2.02 -0.98 1.56
CA ALA A 74 -3.23 -1.80 1.47
C ALA A 74 -3.89 -1.79 0.08
N MET A 75 -3.79 -0.67 -0.65
CA MET A 75 -4.33 -0.50 -2.00
C MET A 75 -3.46 -1.11 -3.12
N LYS A 76 -2.23 -1.54 -2.84
CA LYS A 76 -1.33 -2.09 -3.86
C LYS A 76 -1.76 -3.48 -4.32
N ASN A 77 -1.67 -3.72 -5.64
CA ASN A 77 -1.98 -5.03 -6.24
C ASN A 77 -0.87 -6.07 -6.07
N GLN A 78 0.31 -5.67 -5.58
CA GLN A 78 1.48 -6.52 -5.40
C GLN A 78 1.64 -6.99 -3.93
N ASN A 79 0.61 -6.80 -3.11
CA ASN A 79 0.62 -7.26 -1.72
C ASN A 79 0.66 -8.78 -1.67
N ASP A 80 1.52 -9.30 -0.80
CA ASP A 80 1.60 -10.72 -0.51
C ASP A 80 0.85 -11.07 0.77
N ARG A 81 0.89 -12.35 1.13
CA ARG A 81 0.17 -12.88 2.30
C ARG A 81 0.60 -12.21 3.61
N TYR A 82 1.89 -11.92 3.77
CA TYR A 82 2.40 -11.25 4.98
C TYR A 82 1.80 -9.85 5.13
N ILE A 83 1.79 -9.07 4.05
CA ILE A 83 1.20 -7.72 4.05
C ILE A 83 -0.30 -7.79 4.35
N PHE A 84 -1.03 -8.73 3.76
CA PHE A 84 -2.46 -8.90 4.03
C PHE A 84 -2.75 -9.28 5.48
N GLU A 85 -2.04 -10.27 6.03
CA GLU A 85 -2.22 -10.70 7.43
C GLU A 85 -1.83 -9.60 8.43
N THR A 86 -0.87 -8.76 8.09
CA THR A 86 -0.49 -7.59 8.90
C THR A 86 -1.60 -6.54 8.88
N LEU A 87 -1.98 -6.05 7.69
CA LEU A 87 -2.89 -4.91 7.54
C LEU A 87 -4.37 -5.26 7.82
N MET A 88 -4.77 -6.53 7.74
CA MET A 88 -6.13 -6.93 8.15
C MET A 88 -6.37 -6.77 9.66
N ASN A 89 -5.29 -6.68 10.45
CA ASN A 89 -5.34 -6.45 11.89
C ASN A 89 -4.95 -5.00 12.25
N ASP A 90 -4.84 -4.11 11.26
CA ASP A 90 -4.47 -2.71 11.49
C ASP A 90 -5.49 -2.04 12.42
N PRO A 91 -5.06 -1.26 13.43
CA PRO A 91 -5.98 -0.54 14.31
C PRO A 91 -6.88 0.45 13.54
N ASP A 92 -6.39 1.02 12.44
CA ASP A 92 -7.16 1.94 11.62
C ASP A 92 -8.20 1.21 10.77
N PHE A 93 -9.47 1.56 10.99
CA PHE A 93 -10.61 1.00 10.27
C PHE A 93 -10.51 1.24 8.74
N SER A 94 -10.01 2.39 8.30
CA SER A 94 -9.90 2.74 6.88
C SER A 94 -8.93 1.81 6.13
N ILE A 95 -7.86 1.38 6.80
CA ILE A 95 -6.86 0.45 6.27
C ILE A 95 -7.46 -0.95 6.15
N ARG A 96 -8.14 -1.44 7.20
CA ARG A 96 -8.84 -2.74 7.14
C ARG A 96 -9.87 -2.77 6.02
N LEU A 97 -10.59 -1.67 5.80
CA LEU A 97 -11.55 -1.53 4.70
C LEU A 97 -10.87 -1.56 3.32
N ALA A 98 -9.71 -0.90 3.17
CA ALA A 98 -8.91 -0.95 1.94
C ALA A 98 -8.45 -2.37 1.61
N ILE A 99 -8.05 -3.15 2.62
CA ILE A 99 -7.67 -4.56 2.45
C ILE A 99 -8.83 -5.40 1.92
N ILE A 100 -10.04 -5.28 2.49
CA ILE A 100 -11.23 -6.01 2.01
C ILE A 100 -11.49 -5.73 0.53
N ARG A 101 -11.35 -4.46 0.13
CA ARG A 101 -11.60 -4.01 -1.25
C ARG A 101 -10.49 -4.37 -2.22
N ASN A 102 -9.33 -4.81 -1.73
CA ASN A 102 -8.25 -5.29 -2.58
C ASN A 102 -8.63 -6.64 -3.22
N LYS A 103 -8.73 -6.66 -4.56
CA LYS A 103 -9.11 -7.85 -5.32
C LYS A 103 -8.15 -9.03 -5.15
N LYS A 104 -6.90 -8.77 -4.72
CA LYS A 104 -5.87 -9.79 -4.49
C LYS A 104 -5.89 -10.36 -3.07
N LEU A 105 -6.70 -9.83 -2.16
CA LEU A 105 -6.88 -10.40 -0.81
C LEU A 105 -7.29 -11.88 -0.92
N PRO A 106 -6.55 -12.82 -0.33
CA PRO A 106 -6.91 -14.23 -0.32
C PRO A 106 -8.30 -14.49 0.31
N ILE A 107 -9.05 -15.43 -0.25
CA ILE A 107 -10.43 -15.74 0.17
C ILE A 107 -10.50 -16.23 1.62
N ASP A 108 -9.51 -17.00 2.09
CA ASP A 108 -9.44 -17.43 3.48
C ASP A 108 -9.32 -16.25 4.45
N LEU A 109 -8.54 -15.23 4.09
CA LEU A 109 -8.40 -14.00 4.89
C LEU A 109 -9.67 -13.14 4.81
N LEU A 110 -10.27 -13.01 3.63
CA LEU A 110 -11.56 -12.31 3.47
C LEU A 110 -12.66 -12.95 4.34
N LYS A 111 -12.72 -14.29 4.41
CA LYS A 111 -13.63 -15.04 5.30
C LYS A 111 -13.37 -14.76 6.78
N LYS A 112 -12.11 -14.60 7.19
CA LYS A 112 -11.79 -14.19 8.57
C LYS A 112 -12.36 -12.80 8.87
N MET A 113 -12.24 -11.85 7.93
CA MET A 113 -12.70 -10.46 8.12
C MET A 113 -14.23 -10.33 8.24
N THR A 114 -15.02 -11.34 7.85
CA THR A 114 -16.48 -11.34 8.12
C THR A 114 -16.82 -11.44 9.60
N HIS A 115 -15.84 -11.74 10.45
CA HIS A 115 -15.95 -11.84 11.91
C HIS A 115 -15.22 -10.70 12.62
N ASP A 116 -14.85 -9.62 11.91
CA ASP A 116 -14.24 -8.44 12.52
C ASP A 116 -15.18 -7.83 13.58
N THR A 117 -14.61 -7.30 14.66
CA THR A 117 -15.37 -6.69 15.76
C THR A 117 -16.09 -5.42 15.32
N ASN A 118 -15.58 -4.74 14.28
CA ASN A 118 -16.25 -3.64 13.63
C ASN A 118 -17.29 -4.17 12.63
N LYS A 119 -18.57 -3.90 12.92
CA LYS A 119 -19.70 -4.35 12.10
C LYS A 119 -19.62 -3.90 10.64
N THR A 120 -19.08 -2.71 10.35
CA THR A 120 -18.95 -2.20 8.98
C THR A 120 -17.88 -2.98 8.20
N ILE A 121 -16.77 -3.36 8.85
CA ILE A 121 -15.76 -4.25 8.24
C ILE A 121 -16.38 -5.63 7.96
N ALA A 122 -17.03 -6.22 8.95
CA ALA A 122 -17.65 -7.54 8.82
C ALA A 122 -18.70 -7.57 7.68
N GLN A 123 -19.56 -6.56 7.60
CA GLN A 123 -20.57 -6.44 6.55
C GLN A 123 -19.96 -6.25 5.16
N GLU A 124 -18.95 -5.39 5.02
CA GLU A 124 -18.27 -5.20 3.74
C GLU A 124 -17.55 -6.47 3.29
N ALA A 125 -16.88 -7.17 4.21
CA ALA A 125 -16.22 -8.44 3.91
C ALA A 125 -17.23 -9.48 3.41
N MET A 126 -18.39 -9.61 4.05
CA MET A 126 -19.47 -10.50 3.58
C MET A 126 -19.99 -10.09 2.20
N ARG A 127 -20.15 -8.79 1.95
CA ARG A 127 -20.60 -8.28 0.64
C ARG A 127 -19.60 -8.62 -0.46
N ILE A 128 -18.30 -8.36 -0.24
CA ILE A 128 -17.24 -8.68 -1.21
C ILE A 128 -17.12 -10.20 -1.41
N LEU A 129 -17.24 -11.00 -0.35
CA LEU A 129 -17.19 -12.46 -0.45
C LEU A 129 -18.30 -12.99 -1.38
N ARG A 130 -19.55 -12.54 -1.17
CA ARG A 130 -20.67 -12.91 -2.05
C ARG A 130 -20.46 -12.50 -3.50
N LEU A 131 -19.90 -11.31 -3.74
CA LEU A 131 -19.61 -10.86 -5.11
C LEU A 131 -18.57 -11.75 -5.81
N ARG A 132 -17.53 -12.19 -5.10
CA ARG A 132 -16.50 -13.07 -5.68
C ARG A 132 -17.03 -14.48 -5.94
N ASP A 133 -17.95 -14.97 -5.11
CA ASP A 133 -18.62 -16.25 -5.32
C ASP A 133 -19.49 -16.22 -6.59
N THR A 134 -20.20 -15.10 -6.84
CA THR A 134 -21.02 -14.93 -8.06
C THR A 134 -20.22 -14.73 -9.34
N GLU A 135 -18.99 -14.18 -9.26
CA GLU A 135 -18.10 -14.02 -10.43
C GLU A 135 -17.40 -15.34 -10.82
N SER A 136 -17.37 -16.32 -9.91
CA SER A 136 -16.70 -17.62 -10.10
C SER A 136 -17.65 -18.74 -10.55
N SER A 137 -18.96 -18.46 -10.62
CA SER A 137 -20.04 -19.39 -11.01
C SER A 137 -20.49 -19.12 -12.44
#